data_AF-A0A661M0Z0-F1
#
_entry.id   AF-A0A661M0Z0-F1
#
_cell.length_a   1.000
_cell.length_b   1.000
_cell.length_c   1.000
_cell.angle_alpha   90.00
_cell.angle_beta   90.00
_cell.angle_gamma   90.00
#
_symmetry.space_group_name_H-M   'P 1'
#
loop_
_entity.id
_entity.type
_entity.pdbx_description
1 polymer ?
#
loop_
_entity_poly.entity_id
_entity_poly.type
_entity_poly.pdbx_seq_one_letter_code
_entity_poly.pdbx_strand_id
1 'polypeptide(L)'
;VGYRFSAREGMEGGLELPEAVEMARALEEAGADYLSVSRGCYGSATHVFPRGEDEITEDAAAVRKAVSVPVMCPNFQSPDLAAKAVSEGSVDMVALSRALLADPLWPTKVREGRPEQIRRCKRRYGCVRDAVIDHVPVRCPVNPALGFERFDPGCFPRPPAES
;
A
#
# COMPACT_ATOMS: atom_id res chain seq x y z
N VAL A 1 4.97 12.74 12.22
CA VAL A 1 5.95 12.24 11.24
C VAL A 1 5.83 10.73 11.14
N GLY A 2 5.64 10.18 9.93
CA GLY A 2 5.66 8.74 9.69
C GLY A 2 6.92 8.31 8.96
N TYR A 3 7.41 7.10 9.24
CA TYR A 3 8.60 6.55 8.58
C TYR A 3 8.25 5.29 7.79
N ARG A 4 8.78 5.16 6.57
CA ARG A 4 8.57 3.99 5.71
C ARG A 4 9.89 3.31 5.39
N PHE A 5 9.96 2.00 5.62
CA PHE A 5 11.18 1.21 5.40
C PHE A 5 10.86 -0.20 4.90
N SER A 6 11.89 -0.93 4.44
CA SER A 6 11.78 -2.34 4.08
C SER A 6 12.09 -3.22 5.30
N ALA A 7 11.30 -4.25 5.56
CA ALA A 7 11.64 -5.23 6.59
C ALA A 7 12.68 -6.24 6.12
N ARG A 8 12.68 -6.55 4.82
CA ARG A 8 13.64 -7.46 4.18
C ARG A 8 13.92 -6.98 2.77
N GLU A 9 15.19 -6.84 2.40
CA GLU A 9 15.53 -6.43 1.04
C GLU A 9 15.65 -7.60 0.08
N GLY A 10 15.90 -8.83 0.55
CA GLY A 10 15.95 -10.01 -0.32
C GLY A 10 17.10 -9.97 -1.33
N MET A 11 18.23 -9.39 -0.92
CA MET A 11 19.49 -9.34 -1.66
C MET A 11 20.64 -9.70 -0.73
N GLU A 12 21.76 -10.16 -1.30
CA GLU A 12 22.98 -10.38 -0.54
C GLU A 12 23.46 -9.09 0.13
N GLY A 13 23.68 -9.13 1.44
CA GLY A 13 24.05 -7.97 2.25
C GLY A 13 22.95 -6.92 2.42
N GLY A 14 21.71 -7.22 2.01
CA GLY A 14 20.56 -6.36 2.23
C GLY A 14 20.02 -6.46 3.66
N LEU A 15 19.14 -5.52 4.01
CA LEU A 15 18.51 -5.48 5.33
C LEU A 15 17.66 -6.74 5.59
N GLU A 16 17.80 -7.33 6.78
CA GLU A 16 17.01 -8.46 7.25
C GLU A 16 16.08 -8.09 8.43
N LEU A 17 15.06 -8.92 8.66
CA LEU A 17 14.01 -8.62 9.63
C LEU A 17 14.49 -8.27 11.05
N PRO A 18 15.49 -8.95 11.65
CA PRO A 18 15.98 -8.57 12.98
C PRO A 18 16.52 -7.14 13.04
N GLU A 19 17.28 -6.72 12.03
CA GLU A 19 17.83 -5.36 11.92
C GLU A 19 16.70 -4.34 11.70
N ALA A 20 15.69 -4.70 10.91
CA ALA A 20 14.52 -3.87 10.68
C ALA A 20 13.70 -3.65 11.96
N VAL A 21 13.64 -4.65 12.86
CA VAL A 21 13.01 -4.54 14.18
C VAL A 21 13.80 -3.62 15.11
N GLU A 22 15.13 -3.69 15.09
CA GLU A 22 16.00 -2.75 15.83
C GLU A 22 15.82 -1.32 15.34
N MET A 23 15.79 -1.13 14.02
CA MET A 23 15.52 0.16 13.40
C MET A 23 14.13 0.69 13.77
N ALA A 24 13.11 -0.16 13.83
CA ALA A 24 11.76 0.24 14.23
C ALA A 24 11.71 0.84 15.64
N ARG A 25 12.40 0.21 16.60
CA ARG A 25 12.52 0.74 17.98
C ARG A 25 13.26 2.06 18.01
N ALA A 26 14.38 2.18 17.29
CA ALA A 26 15.13 3.42 17.21
C ALA A 26 14.32 4.57 16.59
N LEU A 27 13.49 4.28 15.58
CA LEU A 27 12.59 5.25 14.96
C LEU A 27 11.47 5.69 15.91
N GLU A 28 10.91 4.76 16.69
CA GLU A 28 9.94 5.08 17.73
C GLU A 28 10.55 5.97 18.82
N GLU A 29 11.74 5.64 19.33
CA GLU A 29 12.48 6.46 20.30
C GLU A 29 12.80 7.86 19.77
N ALA A 30 13.05 7.98 18.46
CA ALA A 30 13.25 9.24 17.77
C ALA A 30 11.95 10.06 17.56
N GLY A 31 10.78 9.51 17.92
CA GLY A 31 9.49 10.20 17.86
C GLY A 31 8.68 9.98 16.58
N ALA A 32 8.84 8.84 15.90
CA ALA A 32 7.93 8.48 14.81
C ALA A 32 6.49 8.27 15.31
N ASP A 33 5.49 8.86 14.65
CA ASP A 33 4.07 8.69 15.02
C ASP A 33 3.47 7.39 14.47
N TYR A 34 4.05 6.85 13.39
CA TYR A 34 3.68 5.56 12.81
C TYR A 34 4.80 5.02 11.93
N LEU A 35 4.80 3.70 11.74
CA LEU A 35 5.74 3.00 10.88
C LEU A 35 5.01 2.34 9.70
N SER A 36 5.55 2.49 8.49
CA SER A 36 5.08 1.79 7.29
C SER A 36 6.11 0.76 6.85
N VAL A 37 5.75 -0.50 7.00
CA VAL A 37 6.64 -1.64 6.73
C VAL A 37 6.36 -2.15 5.32
N SER A 38 7.40 -2.22 4.50
CA SER A 38 7.35 -2.79 3.14
C SER A 38 8.36 -3.93 2.99
N ARG A 39 8.51 -4.48 1.79
CA ARG A 39 9.46 -5.55 1.49
C ARG A 39 10.11 -5.32 0.15
N GLY A 40 11.36 -5.77 0.04
CA GLY A 40 12.17 -5.75 -1.16
C GLY A 40 12.76 -4.39 -1.47
N CYS A 41 13.52 -4.38 -2.57
CA CYS A 41 14.09 -3.21 -3.21
C CYS A 41 14.10 -3.46 -4.73
N TYR A 42 14.50 -2.48 -5.53
CA TYR A 42 14.51 -2.66 -6.99
C TYR A 42 15.52 -3.72 -7.48
N GLY A 43 16.58 -4.01 -6.72
CA GLY A 43 17.50 -5.10 -7.03
C GLY A 43 16.93 -6.50 -6.72
N SER A 44 15.82 -6.58 -5.97
CA SER A 44 15.09 -7.81 -5.66
C SER A 44 13.66 -7.79 -6.21
N ALA A 45 13.55 -7.83 -7.54
CA ALA A 45 12.28 -7.65 -8.25
C ALA A 45 11.12 -8.53 -7.73
N THR A 46 11.38 -9.77 -7.35
CA THR A 46 10.35 -10.68 -6.79
C THR A 46 9.85 -10.28 -5.41
N HIS A 47 10.68 -9.59 -4.62
CA HIS A 47 10.34 -9.16 -3.26
C HIS A 47 9.58 -7.82 -3.27
N VAL A 48 10.00 -6.87 -4.12
CA VAL A 48 9.37 -5.55 -4.24
C VAL A 48 8.04 -5.58 -5.01
N PHE A 49 7.84 -6.59 -5.86
CA PHE A 49 6.63 -6.80 -6.64
C PHE A 49 5.95 -8.14 -6.32
N PRO A 50 5.38 -8.30 -5.11
CA PRO A 50 4.69 -9.53 -4.71
C PRO A 50 3.53 -9.86 -5.65
N ARG A 51 3.35 -11.16 -5.92
CA ARG A 51 2.38 -11.68 -6.90
C ARG A 51 0.99 -11.85 -6.29
N GLY A 52 0.93 -12.08 -4.99
CA GLY A 52 -0.23 -12.27 -4.14
C GLY A 52 -0.55 -11.04 -3.28
N GLU A 53 -1.51 -11.23 -2.38
CA GLU A 53 -1.87 -10.30 -1.32
C GLU A 53 -1.26 -10.79 -0.01
N ASP A 54 -1.14 -9.90 0.98
CA ASP A 54 -0.78 -10.29 2.36
C ASP A 54 0.63 -10.89 2.55
N GLU A 55 1.49 -10.85 1.53
CA GLU A 55 2.82 -11.49 1.58
C GLU A 55 3.83 -10.79 2.50
N ILE A 56 3.54 -9.56 2.94
CA ILE A 56 4.44 -8.72 3.74
C ILE A 56 3.99 -8.69 5.22
N THR A 57 2.78 -9.16 5.50
CA THR A 57 2.11 -8.96 6.79
C THR A 57 2.80 -9.67 7.94
N GLU A 58 3.46 -10.81 7.69
CA GLU A 58 4.26 -11.49 8.70
C GLU A 58 5.43 -10.63 9.21
N ASP A 59 6.12 -9.94 8.29
CA ASP A 59 7.23 -9.06 8.62
C ASP A 59 6.71 -7.81 9.36
N ALA A 60 5.59 -7.24 8.90
CA ALA A 60 4.93 -6.11 9.58
C ALA A 60 4.45 -6.49 10.98
N ALA A 61 3.93 -7.71 11.19
CA ALA A 61 3.52 -8.20 12.49
C ALA A 61 4.69 -8.39 13.45
N ALA A 62 5.85 -8.82 12.96
CA ALA A 62 7.06 -8.90 13.77
C ALA A 62 7.53 -7.50 14.22
N VAL A 63 7.50 -6.50 13.34
CA VAL A 63 7.78 -5.11 13.68
C VAL A 63 6.76 -4.58 14.70
N ARG A 64 5.45 -4.79 14.47
CA ARG A 64 4.38 -4.35 15.36
C ARG A 64 4.51 -4.89 16.78
N LYS A 65 4.96 -6.14 16.95
CA LYS A 65 5.21 -6.73 18.27
C LYS A 65 6.33 -6.04 19.05
N ALA A 66 7.20 -5.28 18.38
CA ALA A 66 8.39 -4.70 18.97
C ALA A 66 8.26 -3.20 19.31
N VAL A 67 7.17 -2.56 18.88
CA VAL A 67 6.91 -1.11 19.04
C VAL A 67 5.50 -0.87 19.58
N SER A 68 5.25 0.33 20.10
CA SER A 68 3.92 0.76 20.57
C SER A 68 3.20 1.68 19.59
N VAL A 69 3.95 2.33 18.69
CA VAL A 69 3.37 3.17 17.62
C VAL A 69 2.66 2.34 16.55
N PRO A 70 1.59 2.87 15.91
CA PRO A 70 0.85 2.15 14.88
C PRO A 70 1.72 1.69 13.70
N VAL A 71 1.49 0.46 13.24
CA VAL A 71 2.19 -0.14 12.08
C VAL A 71 1.25 -0.31 10.89
N MET A 72 1.70 0.13 9.72
CA MET A 72 1.00 0.07 8.44
C MET A 72 1.71 -0.87 7.46
N CYS A 73 0.96 -1.74 6.77
CA CYS A 73 1.50 -2.66 5.74
C CYS A 73 0.78 -2.52 4.40
N PRO A 74 1.49 -2.52 3.25
CA PRO A 74 0.88 -2.50 1.92
C PRO A 74 0.48 -3.92 1.46
N ASN A 75 0.25 -4.07 0.15
CA ASN A 75 -0.01 -5.34 -0.52
C ASN A 75 -1.45 -5.90 -0.41
N PHE A 76 -2.44 -5.06 -0.08
CA PHE A 76 -3.85 -5.45 -0.06
C PHE A 76 -4.66 -4.93 -1.25
N GLN A 77 -5.66 -5.70 -1.67
CA GLN A 77 -6.77 -5.33 -2.56
C GLN A 77 -8.12 -5.87 -2.07
N SER A 78 -8.13 -7.03 -1.42
CA SER A 78 -9.28 -7.70 -0.85
C SER A 78 -9.65 -7.04 0.48
N PRO A 79 -10.88 -6.51 0.62
CA PRO A 79 -11.35 -5.98 1.89
C PRO A 79 -11.28 -7.01 3.01
N ASP A 80 -11.60 -8.27 2.73
CA ASP A 80 -11.60 -9.35 3.73
C ASP A 80 -10.19 -9.66 4.25
N LEU A 81 -9.18 -9.69 3.37
CA LEU A 81 -7.80 -9.93 3.80
C LEU A 81 -7.25 -8.73 4.60
N ALA A 82 -7.57 -7.52 4.16
CA ALA A 82 -7.20 -6.31 4.90
C ALA A 82 -7.86 -6.28 6.29
N ALA A 83 -9.16 -6.58 6.37
CA ALA A 83 -9.90 -6.65 7.63
C ALA A 83 -9.34 -7.74 8.55
N LYS A 84 -9.05 -8.92 8.00
CA LYS A 84 -8.42 -10.03 8.73
C LYS A 84 -7.10 -9.59 9.35
N ALA A 85 -6.18 -9.04 8.56
CA ALA A 85 -4.86 -8.60 9.03
C ALA A 85 -4.94 -7.57 10.18
N VAL A 86 -5.90 -6.64 10.12
CA VAL A 86 -6.14 -5.67 11.21
C VAL A 86 -6.78 -6.35 12.42
N SER A 87 -7.82 -7.16 12.23
CA SER A 87 -8.56 -7.81 13.31
C SER A 87 -7.73 -8.81 14.12
N GLU A 88 -6.76 -9.47 13.47
CA GLU A 88 -5.81 -10.39 14.11
C GLU A 88 -4.66 -9.66 14.82
N GLY A 89 -4.58 -8.33 14.70
CA GLY A 89 -3.50 -7.53 15.29
C GLY A 89 -2.15 -7.73 14.60
N SER A 90 -2.14 -8.18 13.34
CA SER A 90 -0.92 -8.27 12.54
C SER A 90 -0.44 -6.87 12.14
N VAL A 91 -1.38 -5.95 11.87
CA VAL A 91 -1.11 -4.54 11.54
C VAL A 91 -2.20 -3.65 12.15
N ASP A 92 -1.91 -2.38 12.38
CA ASP A 92 -2.90 -1.40 12.83
C ASP A 92 -3.58 -0.70 11.65
N MET A 93 -2.88 -0.64 10.50
CA MET A 93 -3.35 -0.01 9.28
C MET A 93 -2.93 -0.81 8.04
N VAL A 94 -3.74 -0.72 6.98
CA VAL A 94 -3.36 -1.21 5.65
C VAL A 94 -3.09 -0.05 4.71
N ALA A 95 -2.03 -0.15 3.91
CA ALA A 95 -1.74 0.79 2.83
C ALA A 95 -2.28 0.26 1.51
N LEU A 96 -3.13 1.05 0.85
CA LEU A 96 -3.65 0.75 -0.47
C LEU A 96 -2.92 1.59 -1.51
N SER A 97 -2.13 0.95 -2.37
CA SER A 97 -1.43 1.64 -3.46
C SER A 97 -2.11 1.37 -4.80
N ARG A 98 -1.73 0.28 -5.47
CA ARG A 98 -2.29 -0.12 -6.79
C ARG A 98 -3.81 -0.36 -6.75
N ALA A 99 -4.36 -0.66 -5.59
CA ALA A 99 -5.81 -0.76 -5.39
C ALA A 99 -6.50 0.59 -5.63
N LEU A 100 -5.97 1.69 -5.07
CA LEU A 100 -6.54 3.03 -5.26
C LEU A 100 -6.31 3.56 -6.68
N LEU A 101 -5.21 3.17 -7.34
CA LEU A 101 -5.02 3.48 -8.77
C LEU A 101 -6.07 2.81 -9.66
N ALA A 102 -6.50 1.59 -9.30
CA ALA A 102 -7.53 0.86 -10.03
C ALA A 102 -8.95 1.33 -9.67
N ASP A 103 -9.18 1.67 -8.41
CA ASP A 103 -10.46 2.11 -7.88
C ASP A 103 -10.28 3.11 -6.73
N PRO A 104 -10.36 4.44 -7.00
CA PRO A 104 -10.24 5.44 -5.94
C PRO A 104 -11.41 5.38 -4.95
N LEU A 105 -12.54 4.81 -5.34
CA LEU A 105 -13.72 4.63 -4.49
C LEU A 105 -13.67 3.34 -3.66
N TRP A 106 -12.55 2.61 -3.66
CA TRP A 106 -12.36 1.39 -2.85
C TRP A 106 -12.79 1.60 -1.39
N PRO A 107 -12.33 2.64 -0.66
CA PRO A 107 -12.69 2.79 0.76
C PRO A 107 -14.17 3.07 0.96
N THR A 108 -14.76 3.88 0.08
CA THR A 108 -16.19 4.19 0.08
C THR A 108 -17.04 2.93 -0.14
N LYS A 109 -16.67 2.10 -1.13
CA LYS A 109 -17.38 0.85 -1.44
C LYS A 109 -17.29 -0.16 -0.30
N VAL A 110 -16.14 -0.27 0.36
CA VAL A 110 -16.01 -1.12 1.56
C VAL A 110 -16.90 -0.60 2.69
N ARG A 111 -16.86 0.70 2.98
CA ARG A 111 -17.67 1.32 4.03
C ARG A 111 -19.18 1.14 3.79
N GLU A 112 -19.61 1.18 2.54
CA GLU A 112 -21.02 1.03 2.15
C GLU A 112 -21.46 -0.43 1.97
N GLY A 113 -20.59 -1.41 2.24
CA GLY A 113 -20.94 -2.83 2.10
C GLY A 113 -21.12 -3.28 0.64
N ARG A 114 -20.40 -2.66 -0.30
CA ARG A 114 -20.43 -2.96 -1.74
C ARG A 114 -19.07 -3.46 -2.29
N PRO A 115 -18.37 -4.42 -1.63
CA PRO A 115 -17.04 -4.85 -2.04
C PRO A 115 -17.01 -5.52 -3.42
N GLU A 116 -18.13 -6.08 -3.88
CA GLU A 116 -18.30 -6.68 -5.21
C GLU A 116 -18.16 -5.66 -6.35
N GLN A 117 -18.35 -4.37 -6.07
CA GLN A 117 -18.22 -3.28 -7.04
C GLN A 117 -16.80 -2.71 -7.10
N ILE A 118 -15.87 -3.27 -6.32
CA ILE A 118 -14.47 -2.86 -6.34
C ILE A 118 -13.80 -3.31 -7.64
N ARG A 119 -13.24 -2.35 -8.36
CA ARG A 119 -12.45 -2.59 -9.56
C ARG A 119 -11.07 -3.10 -9.18
N ARG A 120 -10.92 -4.43 -9.11
CA ARG A 120 -9.65 -5.08 -8.73
C ARG A 120 -8.51 -4.79 -9.72
N CYS A 121 -7.34 -4.47 -9.17
CA CYS A 121 -6.10 -4.30 -9.93
C CYS A 121 -5.62 -5.66 -10.47
N LYS A 122 -5.35 -5.72 -11.78
CA LYS A 122 -4.91 -6.94 -12.46
C LYS A 122 -3.40 -7.22 -12.36
N ARG A 123 -2.67 -6.47 -11.51
CA ARG A 123 -1.20 -6.58 -11.31
C ARG A 123 -0.39 -6.66 -12.61
N ARG A 124 -0.76 -5.84 -13.60
CA ARG A 124 -0.07 -5.79 -14.91
C ARG A 124 1.19 -4.93 -14.91
N TYR A 125 1.52 -4.30 -13.78
CA TYR A 125 2.71 -3.47 -13.56
C TYR A 125 2.91 -2.29 -14.53
N GLY A 126 1.94 -1.97 -15.39
CA GLY A 126 1.97 -0.78 -16.25
C GLY A 126 2.22 0.49 -15.45
N CYS A 127 1.54 0.66 -14.32
CA CYS A 127 1.78 1.80 -13.43
C CYS A 127 3.21 1.92 -12.90
N VAL A 128 3.91 0.81 -12.68
CA VAL A 128 5.31 0.81 -12.23
C VAL A 128 6.21 1.15 -13.40
N ARG A 129 5.99 0.53 -14.58
CA ARG A 129 6.74 0.85 -15.78
C ARG A 129 6.63 2.34 -16.12
N ASP A 130 5.41 2.86 -16.19
CA ASP A 130 5.15 4.26 -16.53
C ASP A 130 5.85 5.21 -15.54
N ALA A 131 5.74 4.96 -14.22
CA ALA A 131 6.32 5.84 -13.20
C ALA A 131 7.85 5.72 -13.06
N VAL A 132 8.37 4.50 -13.04
CA VAL A 132 9.74 4.19 -12.59
C VAL A 132 10.70 4.02 -13.77
N ILE A 133 10.22 3.51 -14.90
CA ILE A 133 11.07 3.17 -16.05
C ILE A 133 10.93 4.24 -17.14
N ASP A 134 9.70 4.52 -17.56
CA ASP A 134 9.43 5.40 -18.69
C ASP A 134 9.37 6.88 -18.26
N HIS A 135 9.18 7.13 -16.96
CA HIS A 135 9.00 8.47 -16.37
C HIS A 135 7.90 9.31 -17.04
N VAL A 136 6.79 8.64 -17.37
CA VAL A 136 5.59 9.25 -17.97
C VAL A 136 4.41 9.23 -16.99
N PRO A 137 3.36 10.03 -17.21
CA PRO A 137 2.17 9.98 -16.37
C PRO A 137 1.57 8.57 -16.30
N VAL A 138 1.34 8.11 -15.07
CA VAL A 138 0.86 6.76 -14.77
C VAL A 138 -0.50 6.51 -15.40
N ARG A 139 -0.65 5.38 -16.11
CA ARG A 139 -1.93 4.88 -16.60
C ARG A 139 -2.28 3.53 -15.99
N CYS A 140 -3.58 3.24 -15.94
CA CYS A 140 -4.10 1.99 -15.42
C CYS A 140 -5.04 1.34 -16.45
N PRO A 141 -4.79 0.09 -16.89
CA PRO A 141 -5.60 -0.54 -17.93
C PRO A 141 -7.03 -0.86 -17.48
N VAL A 142 -7.28 -0.92 -16.17
CA VAL A 142 -8.64 -1.08 -15.63
C VAL A 142 -9.27 0.25 -15.23
N ASN A 143 -8.48 1.32 -15.06
CA ASN A 143 -8.97 2.64 -14.70
C ASN A 143 -8.52 3.68 -15.74
N PRO A 144 -9.25 3.85 -16.84
CA PRO A 144 -8.88 4.80 -17.89
C PRO A 144 -8.95 6.26 -17.42
N ALA A 145 -9.67 6.55 -16.33
CA ALA A 145 -9.75 7.88 -15.75
C ALA A 145 -8.48 8.28 -14.96
N LEU A 146 -7.59 7.33 -14.64
CA LEU A 146 -6.37 7.62 -13.89
C LEU A 146 -5.47 8.60 -14.65
N GLY A 147 -5.15 9.73 -14.03
CA GLY A 147 -4.44 10.86 -14.62
C GLY A 147 -5.27 11.71 -15.59
N PHE A 148 -6.60 11.55 -15.58
CA PHE A 148 -7.59 12.37 -16.30
C PHE A 148 -8.77 12.75 -15.39
N GLU A 149 -8.57 12.72 -14.07
CA GLU A 149 -9.61 12.87 -13.05
C GLU A 149 -10.37 14.20 -13.19
N ARG A 150 -9.68 15.25 -13.66
CA ARG A 150 -10.26 16.56 -13.97
C ARG A 150 -11.39 16.50 -15.01
N PHE A 151 -11.35 15.51 -15.90
CA PHE A 151 -12.31 15.33 -16.98
C PHE A 151 -13.35 14.25 -16.68
N ASP A 152 -13.23 13.56 -15.54
CA ASP A 152 -14.19 12.55 -15.09
C ASP A 152 -15.21 13.17 -14.10
N PRO A 153 -16.47 13.37 -14.52
CA PRO A 153 -17.52 13.91 -13.65
C PRO A 153 -17.78 13.05 -12.40
N GLY A 154 -17.42 11.77 -12.43
CA GLY A 154 -17.58 10.83 -11.31
C GLY A 154 -16.48 10.93 -10.25
N CYS A 155 -15.32 11.49 -10.59
CA CYS A 155 -14.19 11.66 -9.66
C CYS A 155 -14.20 13.03 -8.96
N PHE A 156 -14.60 14.08 -9.68
CA PHE A 156 -14.86 15.41 -9.12
C PHE A 156 -16.26 15.85 -9.52
N PRO A 157 -17.30 15.64 -8.66
CA PRO A 157 -18.56 16.32 -8.89
C PRO A 157 -18.25 17.81 -8.94
N ARG A 158 -18.60 18.48 -10.05
CA ARG A 158 -18.44 19.94 -10.12
C ARG A 158 -19.19 20.52 -8.93
N PRO A 159 -18.62 21.52 -8.22
CA PRO A 159 -19.43 22.26 -7.26
C PRO A 159 -20.70 22.73 -7.98
N PRO A 160 -21.87 22.67 -7.31
CA PRO A 160 -23.11 23.15 -7.92
C PRO A 160 -22.86 24.55 -8.48
N ALA A 161 -23.34 24.79 -9.69
CA ALA A 161 -23.21 26.11 -10.31
C ALA A 161 -23.78 27.14 -9.32
N GLU A 162 -22.97 28.11 -8.93
CA GLU A 162 -23.44 29.23 -8.11
C GLU A 162 -24.58 29.91 -8.88
N SER A 163 -25.76 29.94 -8.26
CA SER A 163 -26.99 30.54 -8.77
C SER A 163 -26.98 32.05 -8.68
#